data_AF-A0A832CH66-F1
#
_entry.id   AF-A0A832CH66-F1
#
_cell.length_a   1.000
_cell.length_b   1.000
_cell.length_c   1.000
_cell.angle_alpha   90.00
_cell.angle_beta   90.00
_cell.angle_gamma   90.00
#
_symmetry.space_group_name_H-M   'P 1'
#
loop_
_entity.id
_entity.type
_entity.pdbx_description
1 polymer ?
#
loop_
_entity_poly.entity_id
_entity_poly.type
_entity_poly.pdbx_seq_one_letter_code
_entity_poly.pdbx_strand_id
1 'polypeptide(L)' 'MVQVFVDKVESYGEVGKFLEKVFDLFSIEDCEFLKPNFLKFDHPENGCITHPEVVKSILRLAKEHGIELVVIEGGFL' A
#
# COMPACT_ATOMS: atom_id res chain seq x y z
N MET A 1 -12.31 13.53 9.66
CA MET A 1 -11.35 13.06 10.69
C MET A 1 -10.37 12.16 9.98
N VAL A 2 -9.07 12.40 10.07
CA VAL A 2 -8.07 11.56 9.38
C VAL A 2 -7.93 10.25 10.16
N GLN A 3 -8.15 9.12 9.51
CA GLN A 3 -7.88 7.80 10.09
C GLN A 3 -6.48 7.36 9.69
N VAL A 4 -5.74 6.82 10.65
CA VAL A 4 -4.36 6.34 10.45
C VAL A 4 -4.26 4.95 11.05
N PHE A 5 -3.74 4.01 10.26
CA PHE A 5 -3.43 2.65 10.70
C PHE A 5 -1.92 2.42 10.60
N VAL A 6 -1.33 1.92 11.67
CA VAL A 6 0.11 1.64 11.76
C VAL A 6 0.27 0.21 12.28
N ASP A 7 1.04 -0.59 11.57
CA ASP A 7 1.41 -1.95 11.96
C ASP A 7 2.82 -2.26 11.46
N LYS A 8 3.47 -3.25 12.05
CA LYS A 8 4.82 -3.68 11.65
C LYS A 8 4.72 -4.75 10.56
N VAL A 9 5.49 -4.59 9.50
CA VAL A 9 5.65 -5.57 8.42
C VAL A 9 7.10 -6.05 8.41
N GLU A 10 7.35 -7.29 8.81
CA GLU A 10 8.72 -7.81 8.99
C GLU A 10 9.43 -8.09 7.64
N SER A 11 8.65 -8.35 6.58
CA SER A 11 9.20 -8.55 5.23
C SER A 11 8.16 -8.23 4.15
N TYR A 12 8.63 -8.00 2.92
CA TYR A 12 7.74 -7.78 1.77
C TYR A 12 6.80 -8.96 1.48
N GLY A 13 7.16 -10.19 1.89
CA GLY A 13 6.28 -11.36 1.79
C GLY A 13 5.03 -11.28 2.68
N GLU A 14 5.03 -10.40 3.68
CA GLU A 14 3.90 -10.23 4.62
C GLU A 14 3.02 -9.01 4.30
N VAL A 15 3.40 -8.20 3.30
CA VAL A 15 2.66 -6.98 2.91
C VAL A 15 1.21 -7.27 2.56
N GLY A 16 0.91 -8.42 1.95
CA GLY A 16 -0.46 -8.80 1.62
C GLY A 16 -1.37 -8.83 2.85
N LYS A 17 -0.92 -9.42 3.95
CA LYS A 17 -1.68 -9.50 5.21
C LYS A 17 -1.91 -8.14 5.83
N PHE A 18 -0.94 -7.23 5.71
CA PHE A 18 -1.10 -5.85 6.17
C PHE A 18 -2.17 -5.12 5.36
N LEU A 19 -2.12 -5.26 4.03
CA LEU A 19 -3.08 -4.60 3.14
C LEU A 19 -4.49 -5.19 3.25
N GLU A 20 -4.65 -6.49 3.51
CA GLU A 20 -5.96 -7.09 3.84
C GLU A 20 -6.62 -6.34 5.01
N LYS A 21 -5.88 -6.12 6.10
CA LYS A 21 -6.38 -5.31 7.23
C LYS A 21 -6.74 -3.88 6.82
N VAL A 22 -5.98 -3.27 5.91
CA VAL A 22 -6.29 -1.92 5.41
C VAL A 22 -7.59 -1.92 4.61
N PHE A 23 -7.80 -2.89 3.72
CA PHE A 23 -9.03 -3.01 2.95
C PHE A 23 -10.25 -3.29 3.85
N ASP A 24 -10.06 -4.03 4.94
CA ASP A 24 -11.13 -4.30 5.92
C ASP A 24 -11.45 -3.11 6.83
N LEU A 25 -10.43 -2.33 7.22
CA LEU A 25 -10.58 -1.22 8.17
C LEU A 25 -11.06 0.07 7.52
N PHE A 26 -10.72 0.29 6.25
CA PHE A 26 -11.01 1.53 5.55
C PHE A 26 -12.02 1.27 4.42
N SER A 27 -13.10 2.04 4.40
CA SER A 27 -14.02 2.09 3.27
C SER A 27 -13.36 2.75 2.07
N ILE A 28 -12.72 1.94 1.23
CA ILE A 28 -11.99 2.37 0.03
C ILE A 28 -12.74 2.05 -1.26
N GLU A 29 -14.02 1.68 -1.18
CA GLU A 29 -14.84 1.31 -2.33
C GLU A 29 -14.98 2.46 -3.34
N ASP A 30 -15.00 3.71 -2.86
CA ASP A 30 -15.06 4.93 -3.68
C ASP A 30 -13.65 5.48 -4.03
N CYS A 31 -12.59 4.73 -3.74
CA CYS A 31 -11.21 5.17 -3.96
C CYS A 31 -10.79 4.91 -5.42
N GLU A 32 -10.75 5.96 -6.24
CA GLU A 32 -10.25 5.87 -7.62
C GLU A 32 -8.71 5.85 -7.68
N PHE A 33 -8.05 6.55 -6.75
CA PHE A 33 -6.59 6.72 -6.74
C PHE A 33 -6.00 6.37 -5.38
N LEU A 34 -5.00 5.48 -5.38
CA LEU A 34 -4.26 5.12 -4.18
C LEU A 34 -2.76 5.34 -4.40
N LYS A 35 -2.15 6.15 -3.52
CA LYS A 35 -0.71 6.38 -3.49
C LYS A 35 -0.09 5.61 -2.31
N PRO A 36 0.54 4.45 -2.53
CA PRO A 36 1.24 3.75 -1.46
C PRO A 36 2.48 4.52 -1.06
N ASN A 37 2.62 4.82 0.24
CA ASN A 37 3.80 5.43 0.81
C ASN A 37 4.53 4.41 1.70
N PHE A 38 5.25 3.49 1.07
CA PHE A 38 6.05 2.49 1.79
C PHE A 38 7.48 3.00 1.91
N LEU A 39 7.87 3.32 3.13
CA LEU A 39 9.24 3.66 3.48
C LEU A 39 10.01 2.36 3.70
N LYS A 40 10.94 2.03 2.78
CA LYS A 40 11.95 1.03 3.09
C LYS A 40 12.80 1.61 4.23
N PHE A 41 12.93 0.88 5.34
CA PHE A 41 13.86 1.25 6.40
C PHE A 41 15.30 0.98 5.93
N ASP A 42 15.83 1.91 5.14
CA ASP A 42 17.16 1.88 4.55
C ASP A 42 17.75 3.31 4.59
N HIS A 43 19.02 3.47 4.25
CA HIS A 43 19.66 4.77 4.22
C HIS A 43 18.93 5.70 3.21
N PRO A 44 18.60 6.96 3.57
CA PRO A 44 17.88 7.88 2.69
C PRO A 44 18.53 8.08 1.32
N GLU A 45 19.85 7.96 1.25
CA GLU A 45 20.66 8.10 0.02
C GLU A 45 20.37 7.01 -1.02
N ASN A 46 19.78 5.88 -0.60
CA ASN A 46 19.40 4.79 -1.50
C ASN A 46 18.06 5.05 -2.21
N GLY A 47 17.41 6.18 -1.91
CA GLY A 47 16.09 6.52 -2.39
C GLY A 47 15.00 5.62 -1.82
N CYS A 48 13.75 6.05 -1.95
CA CYS A 48 12.61 5.26 -1.51
C CYS A 48 11.72 4.93 -2.70
N ILE A 49 11.86 3.72 -3.24
CA ILE A 49 10.95 3.18 -4.25
C ILE A 49 9.91 2.28 -3.60
N THR A 50 8.66 2.35 -4.05
CA THR A 50 7.63 1.40 -3.65
C THR A 50 8.01 0.02 -4.16
N HIS A 51 8.08 -0.95 -3.26
CA HIS A 51 8.43 -2.32 -3.64
C HIS A 51 7.33 -2.96 -4.50
N PRO A 52 7.64 -3.70 -5.58
CA PRO A 52 6.63 -4.24 -6.50
C PRO A 52 5.56 -5.13 -5.83
N GLU A 53 5.93 -5.87 -4.78
CA GLU A 53 4.98 -6.71 -4.04
C GLU A 53 3.87 -5.92 -3.33
N VAL A 54 4.15 -4.67 -2.96
CA VAL A 54 3.13 -3.75 -2.43
C VAL A 54 2.08 -3.48 -3.51
N VAL A 55 2.53 -3.07 -4.69
CA VAL A 55 1.65 -2.70 -5.81
C VAL A 55 0.82 -3.90 -6.26
N LYS A 56 1.45 -5.07 -6.42
CA LYS A 56 0.76 -6.32 -6.74
C LYS A 56 -0.32 -6.67 -5.71
N SER A 57 -0.01 -6.54 -4.43
CA SER A 57 -0.95 -6.87 -3.36
C SER A 57 -2.14 -5.91 -3.33
N ILE A 58 -1.91 -4.60 -3.54
CA ILE A 58 -2.98 -3.59 -3.63
C ILE A 58 -3.91 -3.91 -4.81
N LEU A 59 -3.35 -4.14 -6.00
CA LEU A 59 -4.14 -4.43 -7.20
C LEU A 59 -4.92 -5.75 -7.08
N ARG A 60 -4.33 -6.76 -6.44
CA ARG A 60 -5.02 -8.03 -6.15
C ARG A 60 -6.24 -7.78 -5.26
N LEU A 61 -6.06 -7.09 -4.13
CA LEU A 61 -7.13 -6.82 -3.18
C LEU A 61 -8.22 -5.92 -3.77
N ALA A 62 -7.84 -4.88 -4.52
CA ALA A 62 -8.80 -4.05 -5.25
C ALA A 62 -9.69 -4.90 -6.17
N LYS A 63 -9.08 -5.81 -6.93
CA LYS A 63 -9.82 -6.74 -7.79
C LYS A 63 -10.73 -7.68 -6.99
N GLU A 64 -10.26 -8.22 -5.88
CA GLU A 64 -11.05 -9.11 -4.99
C GLU A 64 -12.27 -8.41 -4.39
N HIS A 65 -12.17 -7.10 -4.15
CA HIS A 65 -13.26 -6.26 -3.65
C HIS A 65 -14.11 -5.61 -4.76
N GLY A 66 -13.80 -5.85 -6.04
CA GLY A 66 -14.52 -5.26 -7.17
C GLY A 66 -14.29 -3.75 -7.35
N ILE A 67 -13.15 -3.25 -6.87
CA ILE A 67 -12.76 -1.83 -6.92
C ILE A 67 -11.89 -1.60 -8.15
N GLU A 68 -12.26 -0.66 -9.01
CA GLU A 68 -11.38 -0.14 -10.05
C GLU A 68 -10.46 0.91 -9.46
N LEU A 69 -9.15 0.61 -9.44
CA LEU A 69 -8.17 1.42 -8.73
C LEU A 69 -6.96 1.74 -9.61
N VAL A 70 -6.56 3.02 -9.63
CA VAL A 70 -5.29 3.47 -10.18
C VAL A 70 -4.28 3.64 -9.06
N VAL A 71 -3.21 2.83 -9.09
CA VAL A 71 -2.10 2.95 -8.14
C VAL A 71 -1.11 3.98 -8.67
N ILE A 72 -0.92 5.07 -7.92
CA ILE A 72 0.02 6.14 -8.26
C ILE A 72 1.36 5.85 -7.58
N GLU A 73 2.35 5.46 -8.36
CA GLU A 73 3.73 5.32 -7.88
C GLU A 73 4.42 6.68 -7.76
N GLY A 74 5.36 6.79 -6.83
CA GLY A 74 6.25 7.95 -6.73
C GLY A 74 6.89 8.05 -5.36
N GLY A 75 8.22 8.13 -5.32
CA GLY A 75 9.02 8.31 -4.10
C GLY A 75 9.44 9.76 -3.90
N PHE A 76 9.93 10.07 -2.70
CA PHE A 76 10.75 11.26 -2.48
C PHE A 76 12.16 10.96 -3.04
N LEU A 77 12.66 11.84 -3.90
CA LEU A 77 14.09 11.94 -4.20
C LEU A 77 14.81 12.60 -3.02
#